data_AF-A0A349QZE9-F1
#
_entry.id   AF-A0A349QZE9-F1
#
_cell.length_a   1.000
_cell.length_b   1.000
_cell.length_c   1.000
_cell.angle_alpha   90.00
_cell.angle_beta   90.00
_cell.angle_gamma   90.00
#
_symmetry.space_group_name_H-M   'P 1'
#
loop_
_entity.id
_entity.type
_entity.pdbx_description
1 polymer ?
#
loop_
_entity_poly.entity_id
_entity_poly.type
_entity_poly.pdbx_seq_one_letter_code
_entity_poly.pdbx_strand_id
1 'polypeptide(L)'
;MEYKAKYITDDIKLSCYEDKFFKSDISFECHMLIWFISGETKIVQADATYVFKKGDIFLIPRNQLATIINYPKDGQPHKTVVMHLT
;
A
#
# COMPACT_ATOMS: atom_id res chain seq x y z
N MET A 1 -16.31 2.83 5.44
CA MET A 1 -15.25 2.56 4.46
C MET A 1 -14.93 3.91 3.84
N GLU A 2 -14.06 4.69 4.48
CA GLU A 2 -13.54 5.92 3.89
C GLU A 2 -12.10 5.66 3.49
N TYR A 3 -11.94 5.19 2.25
CA TYR A 3 -10.66 5.26 1.57
C TYR A 3 -10.54 6.66 0.98
N LYS A 4 -9.47 7.37 1.31
CA LYS A 4 -9.18 8.69 0.77
C LYS A 4 -7.90 8.63 -0.06
N ALA A 5 -8.00 9.04 -1.32
CA ALA A 5 -6.88 9.22 -2.21
C ALA A 5 -6.71 10.70 -2.55
N LYS A 6 -5.49 11.20 -2.47
CA LYS A 6 -5.11 12.54 -2.94
C LYS A 6 -3.94 12.39 -3.90
N TYR A 7 -4.15 12.73 -5.17
CA TYR A 7 -3.07 12.81 -6.14
C TYR A 7 -2.25 14.09 -5.89
N ILE A 8 -0.94 13.93 -5.86
CA ILE A 8 0.05 15.02 -5.76
C ILE A 8 0.50 15.38 -7.19
N THR A 9 0.72 14.36 -8.01
CA THR A 9 0.93 14.40 -9.46
C THR A 9 0.15 13.25 -10.10
N ASP A 10 0.18 13.12 -11.42
CA ASP A 10 -0.48 12.01 -12.13
C ASP A 10 0.05 10.64 -11.67
N ASP A 11 1.35 10.55 -11.36
CA ASP A 11 2.00 9.31 -10.94
C ASP A 11 2.05 9.11 -9.42
N ILE A 12 1.93 10.16 -8.62
CA ILE A 12 2.13 10.11 -7.17
C ILE A 12 0.82 10.38 -6.44
N LYS A 13 0.37 9.43 -5.62
CA LYS A 13 -0.81 9.57 -4.75
C LYS A 13 -0.51 9.29 -3.29
N LEU A 14 -1.17 10.05 -2.42
CA LEU A 14 -1.32 9.76 -1.01
C LEU A 14 -2.60 8.93 -0.80
N SER A 15 -2.48 7.79 -0.15
CA SER A 15 -3.59 6.90 0.18
C SER A 15 -3.76 6.82 1.70
N CYS A 16 -5.00 6.89 2.17
CA CYS A 16 -5.36 6.80 3.59
C CYS A 16 -6.56 5.87 3.80
N TYR A 17 -6.43 4.93 4.73
CA TYR A 17 -7.50 4.04 5.18
C TYR A 17 -7.76 4.33 6.65
N GLU A 18 -8.87 5.02 6.94
CA GLU A 18 -9.03 5.73 8.21
C GLU A 18 -9.23 4.81 9.42
N ASP A 19 -10.11 3.81 9.36
CA ASP A 19 -10.54 3.14 10.60
C ASP A 19 -10.69 1.63 10.53
N LYS A 20 -10.36 0.99 9.39
CA LYS A 20 -10.65 -0.44 9.23
C LYS A 20 -9.57 -1.19 8.48
N PHE A 21 -9.42 -2.44 8.89
CA PHE A 21 -8.77 -3.49 8.12
C PHE A 21 -9.23 -3.46 6.66
N PHE A 22 -8.27 -3.48 5.75
CA PHE A 22 -8.52 -3.55 4.32
C PHE A 22 -7.72 -4.70 3.73
N LYS A 23 -8.38 -5.55 2.92
CA LYS A 23 -7.75 -6.64 2.18
C LYS A 23 -8.19 -6.57 0.73
N SER A 24 -7.24 -6.70 -0.20
CA SER A 24 -7.52 -6.81 -1.63
C SER A 24 -6.50 -7.72 -2.29
N ASP A 25 -6.96 -8.49 -3.26
CA ASP A 25 -6.09 -9.17 -4.23
C ASP A 25 -5.97 -8.26 -5.46
N ILE A 26 -4.74 -7.92 -5.87
CA ILE A 26 -4.50 -6.96 -6.94
C ILE A 26 -3.25 -7.33 -7.74
N SER A 27 -3.28 -7.02 -9.03
CA SER A 27 -2.13 -6.96 -9.92
C SER A 27 -2.09 -5.58 -10.57
N PHE A 28 -0.90 -4.98 -10.68
CA PHE A 28 -0.72 -3.67 -11.29
C PHE A 28 -0.06 -3.79 -12.66
N GLU A 29 -0.48 -2.99 -13.64
CA GLU A 29 0.16 -2.94 -14.96
C GLU A 29 1.52 -2.22 -14.93
N CYS A 30 1.69 -1.30 -13.99
CA CYS A 30 2.94 -0.57 -13.74
C CYS A 30 3.59 -1.03 -12.43
N HIS A 31 4.89 -0.78 -12.31
CA HIS A 31 5.58 -1.00 -11.03
C HIS A 31 5.13 0.04 -10.02
N MET A 32 5.01 -0.34 -8.75
CA MET A 32 4.53 0.56 -7.69
C MET A 32 5.59 0.72 -6.62
N LEU A 33 6.14 1.93 -6.46
CA LEU A 33 6.98 2.24 -5.31
C LEU A 33 6.11 2.79 -4.19
N ILE A 34 6.13 2.12 -3.04
CA ILE A 34 5.28 2.44 -1.89
C ILE A 34 6.17 2.87 -0.73
N TRP A 35 5.84 4.00 -0.12
CA TRP A 35 6.38 4.42 1.17
C TRP A 35 5.29 4.38 2.24
N PHE A 36 5.53 3.62 3.31
CA PHE A 36 4.56 3.43 4.40
C PHE A 36 4.73 4.54 5.45
N ILE A 37 3.75 5.46 5.54
CA ILE A 37 3.78 6.60 6.47
C ILE A 37 3.29 6.20 7.86
N SER A 38 2.22 5.40 7.94
CA SER A 38 1.64 4.93 9.20
C SER A 38 0.80 3.68 8.99
N GLY A 39 0.51 2.96 10.07
CA GLY A 39 -0.12 1.64 10.02
C GLY A 39 0.89 0.53 9.73
N GLU A 40 0.37 -0.65 9.42
CA GLU A 40 1.13 -1.82 9.02
C GLU A 40 0.50 -2.42 7.76
N THR A 41 1.34 -2.92 6.84
CA THR A 41 0.87 -3.61 5.64
C THR A 41 1.49 -4.97 5.55
N LYS A 42 0.66 -5.99 5.38
CA LYS A 42 1.09 -7.33 4.99
C LYS A 42 0.85 -7.52 3.50
N ILE A 43 1.89 -7.91 2.77
CA ILE A 43 1.81 -8.26 1.34
C ILE A 43 2.14 -9.75 1.22
N VAL A 44 1.22 -10.51 0.63
CA VAL A 44 1.41 -11.93 0.34
C VAL A 44 1.50 -12.10 -1.17
N GLN A 45 2.61 -12.69 -1.62
CA GLN A 45 2.87 -13.09 -3.00
C GLN A 45 2.99 -14.63 -3.05
N ALA A 46 3.18 -15.19 -4.25
CA ALA A 46 3.20 -16.65 -4.45
C ALA A 46 4.27 -17.36 -3.62
N ASP A 47 5.43 -16.75 -3.46
CA ASP A 47 6.63 -17.33 -2.84
C ASP A 47 7.01 -16.67 -1.50
N ALA A 48 6.43 -15.52 -1.18
CA ALA A 48 6.85 -14.73 -0.04
C ALA A 48 5.71 -13.98 0.66
N THR A 49 5.92 -13.70 1.93
CA THR A 49 5.05 -12.85 2.75
C THR A 49 5.90 -11.80 3.43
N TYR A 50 5.53 -10.54 3.26
CA TYR A 50 6.22 -9.39 3.81
C TYR A 50 5.29 -8.63 4.76
N VAL A 51 5.88 -8.04 5.81
CA VAL A 51 5.19 -7.14 6.73
C VAL A 51 5.98 -5.84 6.79
N PHE A 52 5.34 -4.75 6.40
CA PHE A 52 5.90 -3.42 6.34
C PHE A 52 5.28 -2.52 7.40
N LYS A 53 6.11 -1.68 8.00
CA LYS A 53 5.77 -0.74 9.06
C LYS A 53 6.08 0.68 8.60
N LYS A 54 5.70 1.65 9.43
CA LYS A 54 6.08 3.05 9.24
C LYS A 54 7.57 3.20 8.94
N GLY A 55 7.88 3.88 7.85
CA GLY A 55 9.24 4.17 7.38
C GLY A 55 9.72 3.22 6.29
N ASP A 56 9.13 2.03 6.16
CA ASP A 56 9.55 1.06 5.15
C ASP A 56 9.18 1.54 3.73
N ILE A 57 9.94 1.04 2.76
CA ILE A 57 9.70 1.26 1.33
C ILE A 57 9.67 -0.10 0.64
N PHE A 58 8.74 -0.27 -0.29
CA PHE A 58 8.63 -1.50 -1.07
C PHE A 58 8.29 -1.21 -2.53
N LEU A 59 8.89 -1.99 -3.43
CA LEU A 59 8.56 -2.01 -4.84
C LEU A 59 7.69 -3.22 -5.12
N ILE A 60 6.42 -3.00 -5.48
CA ILE A 60 5.56 -4.07 -6.00
C ILE A 60 5.85 -4.22 -7.50
N PRO A 61 6.29 -5.41 -7.97
CA PRO A 61 6.49 -5.66 -9.38
C PRO A 61 5.17 -5.62 -10.16
N ARG A 62 5.20 -5.08 -11.38
CA ARG A 62 4.06 -5.14 -12.30
C ARG A 62 3.72 -6.58 -12.69
N ASN A 63 2.48 -6.82 -13.07
CA ASN A 63 1.95 -8.10 -13.54
C ASN A 63 2.13 -9.27 -12.56
N GLN A 64 2.33 -8.97 -11.28
CA GLN A 64 2.40 -9.96 -10.21
C GLN A 64 1.17 -9.83 -9.31
N LEU A 65 0.44 -10.93 -9.15
CA LEU A 65 -0.68 -10.99 -8.22
C LEU A 65 -0.15 -10.92 -6.78
N ALA A 66 -0.72 -10.02 -5.99
CA ALA A 66 -0.43 -9.91 -4.58
C ALA A 66 -1.70 -9.66 -3.77
N THR A 67 -1.78 -10.28 -2.59
CA THR A 67 -2.77 -9.93 -1.58
C THR A 67 -2.18 -8.84 -0.69
N ILE A 68 -2.80 -7.66 -0.69
CA ILE A 68 -2.43 -6.53 0.16
C ILE A 68 -3.41 -6.45 1.33
N ILE A 69 -2.87 -6.39 2.54
CA ILE A 69 -3.64 -6.29 3.77
C ILE A 69 -3.12 -5.11 4.60
N ASN A 70 -3.95 -4.10 4.80
CA ASN A 70 -3.59 -2.87 5.53
C ASN A 70 -4.27 -2.85 6.91
N TYR A 71 -3.50 -2.48 7.93
CA TYR A 71 -3.93 -2.38 9.32
C TYR A 71 -3.67 -0.96 9.84
N PRO A 72 -4.68 -0.27 10.39
CA PRO A 72 -4.45 0.83 11.32
C PRO A 72 -3.62 0.33 12.51
N LYS A 73 -2.70 1.15 13.00
CA LYS A 73 -1.80 0.78 14.10
C LYS A 73 -1.45 1.99 14.93
N ASP A 74 -1.27 1.80 16.24
CA ASP A 74 -0.86 2.85 17.20
C ASP A 74 -1.81 4.07 17.20
N GLY A 75 -3.12 3.83 17.06
CA GLY A 75 -4.13 4.88 16.98
C GLY A 75 -4.06 5.75 15.71
N GLN A 76 -3.27 5.33 14.71
CA GLN A 76 -3.14 6.00 13.44
C GLN A 76 -3.77 5.18 12.31
N PRO A 77 -4.40 5.86 11.33
CA PRO A 77 -4.86 5.22 10.11
C PRO A 77 -3.69 4.66 9.31
N HIS A 78 -3.97 3.70 8.42
CA HIS A 78 -2.95 3.25 7.48
C HIS A 78 -2.79 4.30 6.37
N LYS A 79 -1.55 4.81 6.18
CA LYS A 79 -1.23 5.84 5.20
C LYS A 79 0.00 5.45 4.39
N THR A 80 -0.07 5.65 3.08
CA THR A 80 1.03 5.39 2.14
C THR A 80 1.14 6.49 1.10
N VAL A 81 2.37 6.76 0.65
CA VAL A 81 2.61 7.39 -0.65
C VAL A 81 2.87 6.28 -1.66
N VAL A 82 2.26 6.37 -2.82
CA VAL A 82 2.42 5.43 -3.91
C VAL A 82 2.81 6.19 -5.16
N MET A 83 3.89 5.76 -5.79
CA MET A 83 4.37 6.27 -7.08
C MET A 83 4.24 5.16 -8.13
N HIS A 84 3.52 5.45 -9.21
CA HIS A 84 3.53 4.62 -10.41
C HIS A 84 4.86 4.84 -11.13
N LEU A 85 5.59 3.75 -11.39
CA LEU A 85 6.80 3.76 -12.20
C LEU A 85 6.45 3.14 -13.56
N THR A 86 6.40 4.00 -14.58
CA THR A 86 6.05 3.70 -15.97
C THR A 86 7.24 3.25 -16.80
#